data_AF-A0A3R7BG40-F1
#
_entry.id   AF-A0A3R7BG40-F1
#
_cell.length_a   1.000
_cell.length_b   1.000
_cell.length_c   1.000
_cell.angle_alpha   90.00
_cell.angle_beta   90.00
_cell.angle_gamma   90.00
#
_symmetry.space_group_name_H-M   'P 1'
#
loop_
_entity.id
_entity.type
_entity.pdbx_description
1 polymer ?
#
loop_
_entity_poly.entity_id
_entity_poly.type
_entity_poly.pdbx_seq_one_letter_code
_entity_poly.pdbx_strand_id
1 'polypeptide(L)'
;MGLLDLFRRKKKEEKIPENTEKEPSLTELEQICQNNREVYEALYNTMFLDPRKVDVSLKEAVEKAKTFEKAKDLLRAKMWYEIAGGLAIYKGDVKKVKEYFSKCEKISGKKYPILNNAEEAVAKAQEYYKKYLVS
;
A
#
# COMPACT_ATOMS: atom_id res chain seq x y z
N MET A 1 -53.93 13.87 32.53
CA MET A 1 -53.28 12.54 32.48
C MET A 1 -53.99 11.68 31.44
N GLY A 2 -53.23 10.89 30.66
CA GLY A 2 -53.71 9.92 29.64
C GLY A 2 -53.73 10.53 28.24
N LEU A 3 -52.88 10.23 27.25
CA LEU A 3 -52.26 8.96 26.83
C LEU A 3 -53.29 7.83 26.78
N LEU A 4 -53.93 7.63 25.62
CA LEU A 4 -54.41 6.35 25.07
C LEU A 4 -55.06 6.57 23.69
N ASP A 5 -54.70 5.71 22.74
CA ASP A 5 -55.45 5.36 21.52
C ASP A 5 -55.48 6.31 20.31
N LEU A 6 -54.33 6.47 19.65
CA LEU A 6 -54.28 6.76 18.20
C LEU A 6 -53.58 5.65 17.40
N PHE A 7 -53.89 4.39 17.70
CA PHE A 7 -53.58 3.26 16.82
C PHE A 7 -54.70 3.01 15.81
N ARG A 8 -54.48 3.42 14.55
CA ARG A 8 -54.77 2.64 13.32
C ARG A 8 -54.80 3.55 12.08
N ARG A 9 -53.66 3.71 11.42
CA ARG A 9 -53.62 3.84 9.96
C ARG A 9 -52.44 3.04 9.41
N LYS A 10 -52.79 1.92 8.73
CA LYS A 10 -51.91 1.15 7.85
C LYS A 10 -51.14 2.11 6.94
N LYS A 11 -49.81 2.10 7.00
CA LYS A 11 -48.96 2.60 5.91
C LYS A 11 -48.34 1.41 5.19
N LYS A 12 -48.50 1.48 3.87
CA LYS A 12 -48.12 0.52 2.84
C LYS A 12 -46.69 0.02 3.02
N GLU A 13 -46.49 -1.24 2.66
CA GLU A 13 -45.23 -1.80 2.19
C GLU A 13 -44.59 -0.85 1.18
N GLU A 14 -43.61 -0.07 1.63
CA GLU A 14 -42.57 0.43 0.74
C GLU A 14 -41.60 -0.74 0.56
N LYS A 15 -41.75 -1.42 -0.56
CA LYS A 15 -40.71 -2.28 -1.11
C LYS A 15 -39.47 -1.41 -1.27
N ILE A 16 -38.54 -1.54 -0.32
CA ILE A 16 -37.17 -1.09 -0.49
C ILE A 16 -36.71 -1.80 -1.78
N PRO A 17 -36.32 -1.06 -2.83
CA PRO A 17 -35.73 -1.71 -3.99
C PRO A 17 -34.52 -2.48 -3.47
N GLU A 18 -34.54 -3.79 -3.68
CA GLU A 18 -33.43 -4.70 -3.54
C GLU A 18 -32.28 -4.09 -4.32
N ASN A 19 -31.47 -3.30 -3.61
CA ASN A 19 -30.29 -2.69 -4.17
C ASN A 19 -29.35 -3.87 -4.33
N THR A 20 -29.39 -4.46 -5.53
CA THR A 20 -28.54 -5.56 -5.96
C THR A 20 -27.15 -5.24 -5.43
N GLU A 21 -26.73 -5.99 -4.41
CA GLU A 21 -25.40 -5.88 -3.83
C GLU A 21 -24.45 -6.18 -4.97
N LYS A 22 -24.02 -5.15 -5.69
CA LYS A 22 -22.87 -5.24 -6.57
C LYS A 22 -21.75 -5.57 -5.63
N GLU A 23 -21.31 -6.82 -5.66
CA GLU A 23 -20.06 -7.23 -5.03
C GLU A 23 -19.03 -6.13 -5.35
N PRO A 24 -18.34 -5.58 -4.33
CA PRO A 24 -17.42 -4.48 -4.56
C PRO A 24 -16.41 -4.93 -5.62
N SER A 25 -16.44 -4.29 -6.78
CA SER A 25 -15.53 -4.61 -7.87
C SER A 25 -14.10 -4.41 -7.38
N LEU A 26 -13.29 -5.46 -7.41
CA LEU A 26 -11.89 -5.42 -6.98
C LEU A 26 -11.15 -4.27 -7.67
N THR A 27 -10.35 -3.53 -6.90
CA THR A 27 -9.43 -2.53 -7.45
C THR A 27 -8.39 -3.21 -8.35
N GLU A 28 -7.82 -2.46 -9.29
CA GLU A 28 -6.83 -3.01 -10.22
C GLU A 28 -5.60 -3.60 -9.49
N LEU A 29 -5.19 -3.00 -8.36
CA LEU A 29 -4.09 -3.53 -7.54
C LEU A 29 -4.49 -4.85 -6.86
N GLU A 30 -5.71 -4.96 -6.34
CA GLU A 30 -6.23 -6.22 -5.75
C GLU A 30 -6.31 -7.34 -6.79
N GLN A 31 -6.73 -7.01 -8.02
CA GLN A 31 -6.74 -7.96 -9.13
C GLN A 31 -5.33 -8.45 -9.48
N ILE A 32 -4.34 -7.55 -9.55
CA ILE A 32 -2.94 -7.92 -9.80
C ILE A 32 -2.39 -8.80 -8.66
N CYS A 33 -2.80 -8.51 -7.43
CA CYS A 33 -2.43 -9.32 -6.26
C CYS A 33 -3.22 -10.63 -6.17
N GLN A 34 -4.15 -10.93 -7.09
CA GLN A 34 -4.93 -12.18 -7.11
C GLN A 34 -5.63 -12.47 -5.78
N ASN A 35 -6.14 -11.44 -5.10
CA ASN A 35 -6.74 -11.53 -3.76
C ASN A 35 -5.78 -12.01 -2.66
N ASN A 36 -4.46 -12.03 -2.90
CA ASN A 36 -3.48 -12.22 -1.85
C ASN A 36 -3.40 -10.94 -1.00
N ARG A 37 -4.13 -10.95 0.12
CA ARG A 37 -4.25 -9.80 1.03
C ARG A 37 -2.90 -9.33 1.57
N GLU A 38 -1.99 -10.25 1.88
CA GLU A 38 -0.67 -9.88 2.41
C GLU A 38 0.18 -9.17 1.37
N VAL A 39 0.12 -9.61 0.11
CA VAL A 39 0.82 -8.97 -1.01
C VAL A 39 0.21 -7.60 -1.33
N TYR A 40 -1.13 -7.53 -1.31
CA TYR A 40 -1.85 -6.28 -1.47
C TYR A 40 -1.45 -5.26 -0.40
N GLU A 41 -1.50 -5.64 0.88
CA GLU A 41 -1.12 -4.75 1.99
C GLU A 41 0.36 -4.35 1.90
N ALA A 42 1.25 -5.26 1.50
CA ALA A 42 2.65 -4.94 1.27
C ALA A 42 2.81 -3.86 0.20
N LEU A 43 2.21 -4.05 -0.97
CA LEU A 43 2.35 -3.12 -2.11
C LEU A 43 1.63 -1.80 -1.89
N TYR A 44 0.42 -1.83 -1.33
CA TYR A 44 -0.35 -0.64 -1.01
C TYR A 44 0.45 0.36 -0.15
N ASN A 45 1.25 -0.17 0.79
CA ASN A 45 2.03 0.65 1.72
C ASN A 45 3.42 1.07 1.21
N THR A 46 3.96 0.42 0.17
CA THR A 46 5.40 0.54 -0.16
C THR A 46 5.69 0.81 -1.63
N MET A 47 4.77 0.47 -2.53
CA MET A 47 4.94 0.64 -3.97
C MET A 47 4.70 2.10 -4.37
N PHE A 48 5.49 2.61 -5.32
CA PHE A 48 5.17 3.85 -6.01
C PHE A 48 4.37 3.55 -7.26
N LEU A 49 3.26 4.25 -7.48
CA LEU A 49 2.43 4.07 -8.68
C LEU A 49 3.19 4.47 -9.96
N ASP A 50 3.94 5.57 -9.93
CA ASP A 50 4.85 5.94 -11.01
C ASP A 50 6.23 6.33 -10.44
N PRO A 51 7.14 5.36 -10.30
CA PRO A 51 8.50 5.59 -9.82
C PRO A 51 9.30 6.56 -10.70
N ARG A 52 8.89 6.83 -11.95
CA ARG A 52 9.58 7.76 -12.87
C ARG A 52 9.38 9.23 -12.49
N LYS A 53 8.39 9.52 -11.64
CA LYS A 53 8.12 10.86 -11.08
C LYS A 53 8.92 11.16 -9.81
N VAL A 54 9.75 10.22 -9.38
CA VAL A 54 10.64 10.40 -8.23
C VAL A 54 11.95 11.00 -8.76
N ASP A 55 12.16 12.29 -8.51
CA ASP A 55 13.31 13.07 -9.03
C ASP A 55 14.68 12.74 -8.40
N VAL A 56 14.79 11.57 -7.77
CA VAL A 56 16.01 11.13 -7.08
C VAL A 56 16.34 9.72 -7.51
N SER A 57 17.63 9.48 -7.74
CA SER A 57 18.09 8.13 -8.06
C SER A 57 18.08 7.25 -6.79
N LEU A 58 18.01 5.92 -6.99
CA LEU A 58 18.14 4.97 -5.88
C LEU A 58 19.44 5.19 -5.09
N LYS A 59 20.54 5.50 -5.79
CA LYS A 59 21.84 5.74 -5.17
C LYS A 59 21.79 6.98 -4.26
N GLU A 60 21.26 8.08 -4.77
CA GLU A 60 21.09 9.32 -4.00
C GLU A 60 20.19 9.11 -2.78
N ALA A 61 19.07 8.39 -2.92
CA ALA A 61 18.18 8.09 -1.82
C ALA A 61 18.91 7.35 -0.68
N VAL A 62 19.73 6.34 -1.04
CA VAL A 62 20.53 5.57 -0.06
C VAL A 62 21.62 6.43 0.58
N GLU A 63 22.30 7.28 -0.18
CA GLU A 63 23.34 8.18 0.34
C GLU A 63 22.75 9.19 1.33
N LYS A 64 21.59 9.79 1.00
CA LYS A 64 20.86 10.67 1.92
C LYS A 64 20.42 9.92 3.18
N ALA A 65 19.84 8.72 3.04
CA ALA A 65 19.43 7.89 4.17
C ALA A 65 20.58 7.64 5.15
N LYS A 66 21.74 7.20 4.64
CA LYS A 66 22.95 6.95 5.43
C LYS A 66 23.50 8.22 6.09
N THR A 67 23.40 9.36 5.41
CA THR A 67 23.84 10.65 5.95
C THR A 67 23.01 11.07 7.15
N PHE A 68 21.67 11.00 7.04
CA PHE A 68 20.78 11.29 8.16
C PHE A 68 20.88 10.26 9.28
N GLU A 69 21.08 8.97 8.96
CA GLU A 69 21.29 7.92 9.97
C GLU A 69 22.54 8.22 10.81
N LYS A 70 23.66 8.60 10.16
CA LYS A 70 24.89 9.02 10.84
C LYS A 70 24.71 10.29 11.68
N ALA A 71 23.90 11.23 11.20
CA ALA A 71 23.56 12.45 11.92
C ALA A 71 22.54 12.24 13.06
N LYS A 72 22.08 11.00 13.28
CA LYS A 72 21.01 10.63 14.23
C LYS A 72 19.66 11.30 13.95
N ASP A 73 19.48 11.85 12.74
CA ASP A 73 18.18 12.32 12.26
C ASP A 73 17.40 11.11 11.71
N LEU A 74 16.89 10.32 12.65
CA LEU A 74 16.27 9.02 12.37
C LEU A 74 15.00 9.15 11.53
N LEU A 75 14.24 10.23 11.71
CA LEU A 75 13.01 10.47 10.96
C LEU A 75 13.33 10.64 9.46
N ARG A 76 14.30 11.49 9.13
CA ARG A 76 14.71 11.68 7.73
C ARG A 76 15.42 10.45 7.19
N ALA A 77 16.23 9.77 8.00
CA ALA A 77 16.88 8.52 7.58
C ALA A 77 15.85 7.47 7.15
N LYS A 78 14.80 7.25 7.96
CA LYS A 78 13.69 6.34 7.64
C LYS A 78 13.00 6.73 6.34
N MET A 79 12.62 8.00 6.19
CA MET A 79 11.94 8.49 4.99
C MET A 79 12.77 8.20 3.72
N TRP A 80 14.08 8.46 3.76
CA TRP A 80 14.97 8.17 2.64
C TRP A 80 15.16 6.68 2.37
N TYR A 81 15.17 5.84 3.41
CA TYR A 81 15.13 4.38 3.23
C TYR A 81 13.80 3.88 2.66
N GLU A 82 12.66 4.49 2.99
CA GLU A 82 11.37 4.18 2.36
C GLU A 82 11.39 4.52 0.87
N ILE A 83 11.95 5.69 0.50
CA ILE A 83 12.15 6.07 -0.90
C ILE A 83 13.06 5.07 -1.63
N ALA A 84 14.19 4.71 -1.01
CA ALA A 84 15.09 3.72 -1.58
C ALA A 84 14.42 2.34 -1.72
N GLY A 85 13.60 1.94 -0.77
CA GLY A 85 12.80 0.72 -0.80
C GLY A 85 11.82 0.71 -1.97
N GLY A 86 11.01 1.76 -2.13
CA GLY A 86 10.06 1.89 -3.24
C GLY A 86 10.75 1.88 -4.62
N LEU A 87 11.89 2.57 -4.74
CA LEU A 87 12.72 2.53 -5.97
C LEU A 87 13.34 1.16 -6.22
N ALA A 88 13.69 0.40 -5.17
CA ALA A 88 14.18 -0.97 -5.30
C ALA A 88 13.09 -1.93 -5.79
N ILE A 89 11.84 -1.74 -5.36
CA ILE A 89 10.67 -2.48 -5.90
C ILE A 89 10.56 -2.25 -7.40
N TYR A 90 10.69 -0.99 -7.86
CA TYR A 90 10.66 -0.66 -9.29
C TYR A 90 11.78 -1.32 -10.09
N LYS A 91 12.97 -1.46 -9.52
CA LYS A 91 14.09 -2.16 -10.16
C LYS A 91 14.01 -3.68 -10.09
N GLY A 92 13.04 -4.25 -9.37
CA GLY A 92 12.95 -5.68 -9.15
C GLY A 92 14.01 -6.24 -8.20
N ASP A 93 14.67 -5.40 -7.40
CA ASP A 93 15.80 -5.80 -6.55
C ASP A 93 15.32 -6.22 -5.15
N VAL A 94 14.85 -7.47 -5.02
CA VAL A 94 14.31 -8.03 -3.77
C VAL A 94 15.31 -7.92 -2.62
N LYS A 95 16.60 -8.12 -2.87
CA LYS A 95 17.64 -8.04 -1.85
C LYS A 95 17.69 -6.64 -1.23
N LYS A 96 17.66 -5.60 -2.08
CA LYS A 96 17.63 -4.21 -1.63
C LYS A 96 16.31 -3.82 -0.97
N VAL A 97 15.17 -4.34 -1.46
CA VAL A 97 13.87 -4.16 -0.80
C VAL A 97 13.94 -4.66 0.65
N LYS A 98 14.43 -5.90 0.86
CA LYS A 98 14.61 -6.45 2.21
C LYS A 98 15.56 -5.61 3.05
N GLU A 99 16.69 -5.18 2.49
CA GLU A 99 17.67 -4.35 3.19
C GLU A 99 17.06 -3.03 3.69
N TYR A 100 16.43 -2.27 2.80
CA TYR A 100 15.96 -0.92 3.13
C TYR A 100 14.73 -0.93 4.02
N PHE A 101 13.76 -1.81 3.80
CA PHE A 101 12.62 -1.91 4.70
C PHE A 101 12.99 -2.51 6.07
N SER A 102 14.00 -3.38 6.14
CA SER A 102 14.55 -3.82 7.44
C SER A 102 15.23 -2.67 8.19
N LYS A 103 15.89 -1.74 7.48
CA LYS A 103 16.42 -0.50 8.08
C LYS A 103 15.28 0.36 8.62
N CYS A 104 14.18 0.50 7.88
CA CYS A 104 12.99 1.23 8.36
C CYS A 104 12.38 0.59 9.62
N GLU A 105 12.26 -0.74 9.69
CA GLU A 105 11.81 -1.44 10.90
C GLU A 105 12.70 -1.12 12.10
N LYS A 106 14.03 -1.21 11.91
CA LYS A 106 15.00 -0.95 12.99
C LYS A 106 14.95 0.48 13.51
N ILE A 107 14.71 1.45 12.63
CA ILE A 107 14.65 2.87 13.01
C ILE A 107 13.34 3.22 13.71
N SER A 108 12.22 2.67 13.24
CA SER A 108 10.88 3.11 13.67
C SER A 108 10.17 2.18 14.64
N GLY A 109 10.62 0.92 14.76
CA GLY A 109 9.90 -0.14 15.47
C GLY A 109 8.61 -0.61 14.77
N LYS A 110 8.19 0.05 13.68
CA LYS A 110 7.00 -0.32 12.89
C LYS A 110 7.35 -1.49 11.96
N LYS A 111 6.44 -2.45 11.84
CA LYS A 111 6.56 -3.57 10.90
C LYS A 111 6.21 -3.18 9.47
N TYR A 112 6.93 -3.77 8.51
CA TYR A 112 6.70 -3.59 7.07
C TYR A 112 6.26 -4.92 6.46
N PRO A 113 4.97 -5.08 6.09
CA PRO A 113 4.44 -6.33 5.56
C PRO A 113 5.20 -6.91 4.37
N ILE A 114 5.79 -6.04 3.53
CA ILE A 114 6.62 -6.44 2.38
C ILE A 114 7.81 -7.33 2.76
N LEU A 115 8.27 -7.31 4.00
CA LEU A 115 9.38 -8.18 4.42
C LEU A 115 8.97 -9.66 4.53
N ASN A 116 7.68 -9.95 4.69
CA ASN A 116 7.17 -11.32 4.81
C ASN A 116 7.10 -12.04 3.46
N ASN A 117 6.85 -11.29 2.38
CA ASN A 117 6.56 -11.81 1.05
C ASN A 117 7.22 -10.99 -0.07
N ALA A 118 8.43 -10.48 0.18
CA ALA A 118 9.10 -9.51 -0.70
C ALA A 118 9.25 -10.01 -2.14
N GLU A 119 9.56 -11.28 -2.34
CA GLU A 119 9.68 -11.91 -3.66
C GLU A 119 8.39 -11.78 -4.47
N GLU A 120 7.26 -12.19 -3.88
CA GLU A 120 5.95 -12.16 -4.54
C GLU A 120 5.47 -10.73 -4.74
N ALA A 121 5.60 -9.88 -3.72
CA ALA A 121 5.24 -8.46 -3.82
C ALA A 121 6.01 -7.76 -4.94
N VAL A 122 7.33 -7.96 -5.01
CA VAL A 122 8.14 -7.37 -6.08
C VAL A 122 7.72 -7.91 -7.44
N ALA A 123 7.45 -9.22 -7.59
CA ALA A 123 6.96 -9.79 -8.84
C ALA A 123 5.63 -9.15 -9.29
N LYS A 124 4.67 -8.97 -8.37
CA LYS A 124 3.39 -8.32 -8.65
C LYS A 124 3.53 -6.83 -8.98
N ALA A 125 4.43 -6.12 -8.32
CA ALA A 125 4.75 -4.76 -8.69
C ALA A 125 5.34 -4.68 -10.11
N GLN A 126 6.20 -5.63 -10.50
CA GLN A 126 6.75 -5.69 -11.86
C GLN A 126 5.66 -5.98 -12.91
N GLU A 127 4.67 -6.81 -12.62
CA GLU A 127 3.50 -6.99 -13.49
C GLU A 127 2.76 -5.66 -13.70
N TYR A 128 2.51 -4.91 -12.63
CA TYR A 128 1.91 -3.59 -12.69
C TYR A 128 2.74 -2.63 -13.56
N TYR A 129 4.05 -2.48 -13.30
CA TYR A 129 4.88 -1.57 -14.07
C TYR A 129 4.98 -1.93 -15.55
N LYS A 130 5.02 -3.23 -15.87
CA LYS A 130 4.98 -3.70 -17.27
C LYS A 130 3.69 -3.33 -17.97
N LYS A 131 2.56 -3.40 -17.26
CA LYS A 131 1.24 -3.09 -17.81
C LYS A 131 1.03 -1.59 -18.04
N TYR A 132 1.54 -0.73 -17.16
CA TYR A 132 1.18 0.70 -17.15
C TYR A 132 2.33 1.67 -17.45
N LEU A 133 3.59 1.27 -17.27
CA LEU A 133 4.75 2.18 -17.39
C LEU A 133 5.70 1.83 -18.54
N VAL A 134 5.45 0.74 -19.26
CA VAL A 134 6.14 0.45 -20.52
C VAL A 134 5.47 1.29 -21.61
N SER A 135 6.14 2.37 -22.00
CA SER A 135 5.79 3.23 -23.13
C SER A 135 7.06 3.48 -23.93
#